data_AF-A0A917APP5-F1
#
_entry.id   AF-A0A917APP5-F1
#
_cell.length_a   1.000
_cell.length_b   1.000
_cell.length_c   1.000
_cell.angle_alpha   90.00
_cell.angle_beta   90.00
_cell.angle_gamma   90.00
#
_symmetry.space_group_name_H-M   'P 1'
#
loop_
_entity.id
_entity.type
_entity.pdbx_description
1 polymer ?
#
loop_
_entity_poly.entity_id
_entity_poly.type
_entity_poly.pdbx_seq_one_letter_code
_entity_poly.pdbx_strand_id
1 'polypeptide(L)'
;MLRKILTGGILASILFIGIPTNVSAEVTAKKWVERHERPFYNADPNHLPSLSDYNDGDGYIGTLNKVDQACSQSQLTGDWFCYGYYSGWIYAVQ
;
A
#
# COMPACT_ATOMS: atom_id res chain seq x y z
N MET A 1 31.25 67.33 -33.30
CA MET A 1 30.43 68.06 -32.31
C MET A 1 29.22 67.19 -31.92
N LEU A 2 28.97 67.07 -30.60
CA LEU A 2 27.71 66.79 -29.87
C LEU A 2 26.82 65.61 -30.34
N ARG A 3 26.84 64.41 -29.72
CA ARG A 3 26.20 63.93 -28.46
C ARG A 3 24.65 63.77 -28.45
N LYS A 4 24.27 62.49 -28.25
CA LYS A 4 23.14 61.90 -27.49
C LYS A 4 21.72 61.97 -28.08
N ILE A 5 21.05 60.81 -28.15
CA ILE A 5 19.96 60.40 -27.23
C ILE A 5 20.06 58.87 -27.01
N LEU A 6 20.02 58.45 -25.75
CA LEU A 6 19.90 57.09 -25.22
C LEU A 6 18.48 56.93 -24.72
N THR A 7 17.81 55.80 -25.02
CA THR A 7 16.79 55.05 -24.26
C THR A 7 16.04 54.18 -25.28
N GLY A 8 15.67 52.92 -25.09
CA GLY A 8 15.57 52.03 -23.95
C GLY A 8 14.59 50.95 -24.40
N GLY A 9 15.00 49.69 -24.40
CA GLY A 9 14.16 48.59 -24.91
C GLY A 9 14.57 47.31 -24.21
N ILE A 10 14.03 47.13 -23.02
CA ILE A 10 14.27 46.01 -22.12
C ILE A 10 13.66 44.73 -22.71
N LEU A 11 14.46 43.67 -22.66
CA LEU A 11 14.14 42.24 -22.64
C LEU A 11 12.66 41.83 -22.49
N ALA A 12 12.25 40.87 -23.32
CA ALA A 12 11.26 39.88 -22.93
C ALA A 12 11.68 38.49 -23.46
N SER A 13 12.67 37.90 -22.81
CA SER A 13 12.87 36.45 -22.86
C SER A 13 11.68 35.81 -22.18
N ILE A 14 10.78 35.19 -22.95
CA ILE A 14 9.70 34.37 -22.37
C ILE A 14 10.37 33.11 -21.81
N LEU A 15 10.79 33.21 -20.56
CA LEU A 15 11.20 32.09 -19.75
C LEU A 15 9.93 31.24 -19.54
N PHE A 16 9.96 30.02 -20.06
CA PHE A 16 9.01 28.96 -19.71
C PHE A 16 9.02 28.77 -18.19
N ILE A 17 8.08 29.38 -17.48
CA ILE A 17 7.73 28.94 -16.14
C ILE A 17 6.70 27.84 -16.35
N GLY A 18 7.20 26.63 -16.59
CA GLY A 18 6.42 25.43 -16.34
C GLY A 18 5.97 25.52 -14.89
N ILE A 19 4.67 25.70 -14.69
CA ILE A 19 4.06 25.63 -13.37
C ILE A 19 4.46 24.26 -12.83
N PRO A 20 5.18 24.15 -11.71
CA PRO A 20 5.24 22.87 -11.03
C PRO A 20 3.80 22.58 -10.63
N THR A 21 3.13 21.69 -11.37
CA THR A 21 1.99 21.00 -10.82
C THR A 21 2.56 20.29 -9.61
N ASN A 22 2.32 20.87 -8.43
CA ASN A 22 2.41 20.11 -7.20
C ASN A 22 1.33 19.04 -7.33
N VAL A 23 1.65 17.95 -8.02
CA VAL A 23 1.03 16.67 -7.81
C VAL A 23 1.42 16.35 -6.38
N SER A 24 0.61 16.83 -5.44
CA SER A 24 0.62 16.33 -4.09
C SER A 24 0.31 14.85 -4.26
N ALA A 25 1.35 14.02 -4.27
CA ALA A 25 1.19 12.59 -4.10
C ALA A 25 0.46 12.46 -2.79
N GLU A 26 -0.84 12.20 -2.88
CA GLU A 26 -1.66 12.01 -1.70
C GLU A 26 -1.03 10.83 -0.97
N VAL A 27 -0.44 11.11 0.19
CA VAL A 27 0.22 10.08 0.98
C VAL A 27 -0.90 9.25 1.56
N THR A 28 -1.34 8.23 0.83
CA THR A 28 -2.26 7.23 1.36
C THR A 28 -1.59 6.65 2.59
N ALA A 29 -2.17 6.93 3.77
CA ALA A 29 -1.63 6.45 5.02
C ALA A 29 -1.52 4.91 4.93
N LYS A 30 -0.36 4.38 5.34
CA LYS A 30 -0.09 2.94 5.31
C LYS A 30 0.28 2.42 6.69
N LYS A 31 -0.14 1.19 6.99
CA LYS A 31 0.09 0.51 8.27
C LYS A 31 0.63 -0.89 8.00
N TRP A 32 1.59 -1.34 8.80
CA TRP A 32 2.08 -2.72 8.73
C TRP A 32 1.23 -3.60 9.64
N VAL A 33 0.77 -4.73 9.11
CA VAL A 33 0.09 -5.78 9.88
C VAL A 33 1.07 -6.94 10.01
N GLU A 34 1.37 -7.31 11.26
CA GLU A 34 2.22 -8.44 11.58
C GLU A 34 1.36 -9.62 12.05
N ARG A 35 1.60 -10.79 11.44
CA ARG A 35 1.03 -12.10 11.83
C ARG A 35 -0.46 -12.08 12.14
N HIS A 36 -1.28 -11.51 11.25
CA HIS A 36 -2.72 -11.65 11.31
C HIS A 36 -3.12 -13.13 11.16
N GLU A 37 -3.83 -13.64 12.17
CA GLU A 37 -4.27 -15.04 12.22
C GLU A 37 -5.61 -15.23 11.49
N ARG A 38 -5.70 -16.30 10.69
CA ARG A 38 -6.93 -16.74 10.02
C ARG A 38 -7.18 -18.23 10.29
N PRO A 39 -8.33 -18.61 10.88
CA PRO A 39 -8.67 -20.01 11.09
C PRO A 39 -9.26 -20.65 9.81
N PHE A 40 -8.94 -21.92 9.58
CA PHE A 40 -9.47 -22.75 8.50
C PHE A 40 -9.89 -24.12 9.07
N TYR A 41 -11.17 -24.46 8.92
CA TYR A 41 -11.75 -25.73 9.38
C TYR A 41 -11.86 -26.73 8.23
N ASN A 42 -11.66 -28.01 8.52
CA ASN A 42 -11.66 -29.10 7.53
C ASN A 42 -10.72 -28.79 6.34
N ALA A 43 -9.59 -28.15 6.65
CA ALA A 43 -8.68 -27.60 5.65
C ALA A 43 -7.71 -28.67 5.13
N ASP A 44 -7.20 -28.52 3.90
CA ASP A 44 -6.01 -29.27 3.51
C ASP A 44 -4.76 -28.51 4.01
N PRO A 45 -3.94 -29.11 4.90
CA PRO A 45 -2.76 -28.44 5.45
C PRO A 45 -1.73 -28.03 4.39
N ASN A 46 -1.74 -28.63 3.19
CA ASN A 46 -0.79 -28.29 2.13
C ASN A 46 -1.30 -27.22 1.16
N HIS A 47 -2.58 -26.85 1.25
CA HIS A 47 -3.23 -25.97 0.27
C HIS A 47 -3.86 -24.71 0.89
N LEU A 48 -3.35 -24.23 2.03
CA LEU A 48 -3.79 -22.94 2.59
C LEU A 48 -3.43 -21.77 1.64
N PRO A 49 -4.33 -20.78 1.47
CA PRO A 49 -4.10 -19.63 0.61
C PRO A 49 -2.79 -18.89 0.92
N SER A 50 -2.06 -18.48 -0.12
CA SER A 50 -0.84 -17.66 0.02
C SER A 50 -1.14 -16.19 0.36
N LEU A 51 -2.37 -15.75 0.14
CA LEU A 51 -2.83 -14.39 0.38
C LEU A 51 -4.09 -14.39 1.26
N SER A 52 -4.26 -13.34 2.06
CA SER A 52 -5.50 -13.07 2.79
C SER A 52 -5.87 -11.60 2.64
N ASP A 53 -7.12 -11.33 2.28
CA ASP A 53 -7.66 -9.99 2.37
C ASP A 53 -7.78 -9.57 3.84
N TYR A 54 -7.57 -8.28 4.07
CA TYR A 54 -7.59 -7.67 5.39
C TYR A 54 -8.34 -6.35 5.36
N ASN A 55 -9.13 -6.14 6.40
CA ASN A 55 -9.84 -4.90 6.71
C ASN A 55 -9.86 -4.76 8.24
N ASP A 56 -9.37 -3.65 8.78
CA ASP A 56 -9.34 -3.42 10.24
C ASP A 56 -10.62 -2.80 10.80
N GLY A 57 -11.58 -2.43 9.95
CA GLY A 57 -12.81 -1.74 10.33
C GLY A 57 -12.66 -0.22 10.46
N ASP A 58 -11.42 0.28 10.52
CA ASP A 58 -11.09 1.71 10.70
C ASP A 58 -10.74 2.39 9.36
N GLY A 59 -11.13 1.77 8.25
CA GLY A 59 -10.88 2.29 6.91
C GLY A 59 -9.48 1.99 6.39
N TYR A 60 -8.78 0.96 6.89
CA TYR A 60 -7.61 0.41 6.21
C TYR A 60 -7.91 -0.95 5.58
N ILE A 61 -7.51 -1.12 4.34
CA ILE A 61 -7.62 -2.39 3.60
C ILE A 61 -6.30 -2.79 2.98
N GLY A 62 -6.13 -4.08 2.73
CA GLY A 62 -5.01 -4.58 1.95
C GLY A 62 -5.04 -6.09 1.80
N THR A 63 -4.05 -6.61 1.09
CA THR A 63 -3.84 -8.04 0.93
C THR A 63 -2.54 -8.41 1.61
N LEU A 64 -2.62 -9.37 2.54
CA LEU A 64 -1.50 -9.84 3.34
C LEU A 64 -0.92 -11.13 2.73
N ASN A 65 0.39 -11.31 2.83
CA ASN A 65 1.08 -12.51 2.38
C ASN A 65 1.19 -13.53 3.52
N LYS A 66 1.01 -14.82 3.22
CA LYS A 66 1.21 -15.91 4.17
C LYS A 66 2.68 -15.92 4.59
N VAL A 67 2.92 -15.89 5.90
CA VAL A 67 4.26 -15.99 6.50
C VAL A 67 4.49 -17.33 7.16
N ASP A 68 3.43 -17.95 7.69
CA ASP A 68 3.52 -19.16 8.49
C ASP A 68 2.16 -19.85 8.55
N GLN A 69 2.13 -21.11 8.98
CA GLN A 69 0.91 -21.84 9.25
C GLN A 69 1.12 -22.90 10.33
N ALA A 70 0.08 -23.14 11.13
CA ALA A 70 0.04 -24.23 12.11
C ALA A 70 -1.21 -25.06 11.87
N CYS A 71 -1.08 -26.39 11.87
CA CYS A 71 -2.19 -27.30 11.63
C CYS A 71 -2.20 -28.43 12.67
N SER A 72 -3.40 -28.84 13.09
CA SER A 72 -3.62 -30.00 13.95
C SER A 72 -4.72 -30.88 13.35
N GLN A 73 -4.58 -32.20 13.51
CA GLN A 73 -5.57 -33.17 13.06
C GLN A 73 -6.41 -33.66 14.25
N SER A 74 -7.73 -33.64 14.11
CA SER A 74 -8.67 -34.24 15.05
C SER A 74 -8.48 -35.76 15.07
N GLN A 75 -8.19 -36.33 16.25
CA GLN A 75 -8.08 -37.79 16.39
C GLN A 75 -9.43 -38.50 16.29
N LEU A 76 -10.53 -37.79 16.49
CA LEU A 76 -11.88 -38.36 16.45
C LEU A 76 -12.46 -38.40 15.04
N THR A 77 -12.29 -37.31 14.28
CA THR A 77 -12.90 -37.15 12.96
C THR A 77 -11.91 -37.27 11.81
N GLY A 78 -10.60 -37.15 12.09
CA GLY A 78 -9.56 -37.11 11.06
C GLY A 78 -9.46 -35.76 10.34
N ASP A 79 -10.32 -34.79 10.66
CA ASP A 79 -10.31 -33.46 10.05
C ASP A 79 -9.13 -32.63 10.51
N TRP A 80 -8.64 -31.77 9.62
CA TRP A 80 -7.59 -30.81 9.93
C TRP A 80 -8.18 -29.45 10.30
N PHE A 81 -7.61 -28.86 11.33
CA PHE A 81 -7.83 -27.49 11.72
C PHE A 81 -6.52 -26.73 11.60
N CYS A 82 -6.52 -25.64 10.85
CA CYS A 82 -5.32 -24.87 10.55
C CYS A 82 -5.49 -23.39 10.88
N TYR A 83 -4.40 -22.77 11.31
CA TYR A 83 -4.23 -21.33 11.40
C TYR A 83 -3.22 -20.89 10.35
N GLY A 84 -3.62 -19.96 9.48
CA GLY A 84 -2.71 -19.24 8.61
C GLY A 84 -2.31 -17.91 9.24
N TYR A 85 -1.03 -17.58 9.20
CA TYR A 85 -0.52 -16.29 9.67
C TYR A 85 -0.10 -15.45 8.47
N TYR A 86 -0.59 -14.21 8.40
CA TYR A 86 -0.39 -13.33 7.25
C TYR A 86 0.17 -11.97 7.68
N SER A 87 1.08 -11.40 6.90
CA SER A 87 1.64 -10.06 7.16
C SER A 87 1.72 -9.24 5.88
N GLY A 88 1.67 -7.92 6.01
CA GLY A 88 1.66 -7.04 4.85
C GLY A 88 1.36 -5.59 5.17
N TRP A 89 1.53 -4.73 4.17
CA TRP A 89 1.11 -3.33 4.23
C TRP A 89 -0.38 -3.21 3.87
N ILE A 90 -1.11 -2.42 4.66
CA ILE A 90 -2.48 -2.02 4.39
C ILE A 90 -2.54 -0.51 4.21
N TYR A 91 -3.57 -0.02 3.53
CA TYR A 91 -3.69 1.35 3.06
C TYR A 91 -5.03 1.93 3.48
N ALA A 92 -5.03 3.20 3.89
CA ALA A 92 -6.25 3.94 4.17
C ALA A 92 -7.08 4.06 2.90
N VAL A 93 -8.38 3.80 3.00
CA VAL A 93 -9.36 4.03 1.94
C VAL A 93 -9.97 5.42 2.17
N GLN A 94 -9.99 6.24 1.14
CA GLN A 94 -10.59 7.58 1.14
C GLN A 94 -12.09 7.55 0.92
#